data_AF-A0A0C1Y4P5-F1
#
_entry.id   AF-A0A0C1Y4P5-F1
#
_cell.length_a   1.000
_cell.length_b   1.000
_cell.length_c   1.000
_cell.angle_alpha   90.00
_cell.angle_beta   90.00
_cell.angle_gamma   90.00
#
_symmetry.space_group_name_H-M   'P 1'
#
loop_
_entity.id
_entity.type
_entity.pdbx_description
1 polymer ?
#
loop_
_entity_poly.entity_id
_entity_poly.type
_entity_poly.pdbx_seq_one_letter_code
_entity_poly.pdbx_strand_id
1 'polypeptide(L)'
;MLKRCIWLAAIAVVVMSQLFSTPAFAAELDEATRTIKLNEQGDTVVLSLEQVSRGRRQFNYACSICHNGGITKTNPTVGLDPESLAGALPPRDNLEALVDYLKNPTTYDGLTEISQLHPSMKSSDIYPKMRSLTEEDLVAISGHILLQPKVIGPLWGGGKSTYSAPGA
;
A
#
# COMPACT_ATOMS: atom_id res chain seq x y z
N MET A 1 4.89 29.73 49.10
CA MET A 1 3.49 29.77 48.61
C MET A 1 3.43 29.76 47.07
N LEU A 2 4.28 30.50 46.36
CA LEU A 2 4.33 30.54 44.89
C LEU A 2 4.46 29.16 44.19
N LYS A 3 5.34 28.26 44.67
CA LYS A 3 5.47 26.89 44.14
C LYS A 3 4.16 26.08 44.22
N ARG A 4 3.37 26.24 45.28
CA ARG A 4 2.06 25.57 45.42
C ARG A 4 1.05 26.12 44.42
N CYS A 5 1.03 27.44 44.19
CA CYS A 5 0.18 28.06 43.17
C CYS A 5 0.54 27.60 41.76
N ILE A 6 1.83 27.45 41.45
CA ILE A 6 2.30 26.93 40.14
C ILE A 6 1.83 25.49 39.92
N TRP A 7 1.95 24.62 40.94
CA TRP A 7 1.47 23.24 40.85
C TRP A 7 -0.05 23.16 40.68
N LEU A 8 -0.82 23.99 41.40
CA LEU A 8 -2.27 24.04 41.25
C LEU A 8 -2.70 24.54 39.87
N ALA A 9 -2.00 25.54 39.31
CA ALA A 9 -2.26 26.03 37.96
C ALA A 9 -1.93 24.96 36.90
N ALA A 10 -0.82 24.23 37.05
CA ALA A 10 -0.45 23.15 36.15
C ALA A 10 -1.49 22.01 36.15
N ILE A 11 -1.97 21.61 37.34
CA ILE A 11 -3.04 20.60 37.48
C ILE A 11 -4.32 21.11 36.83
N ALA A 12 -4.70 22.37 37.04
CA ALA A 12 -5.90 22.96 36.45
C ALA A 12 -5.84 22.95 34.91
N VAL A 13 -4.68 23.29 34.32
CA VAL A 13 -4.48 23.24 32.86
C VAL A 13 -4.58 21.82 32.31
N VAL A 14 -3.98 20.83 33.00
CA VAL A 14 -4.09 19.42 32.59
C VAL A 14 -5.53 18.92 32.69
N VAL A 15 -6.24 19.19 33.78
CA VAL A 15 -7.64 18.80 33.95
C VAL A 15 -8.53 19.45 32.89
N MET A 16 -8.31 20.74 32.61
CA MET A 16 -9.05 21.47 31.59
C MET A 16 -8.79 20.89 30.19
N SER A 17 -7.55 20.47 29.88
CA SER A 17 -7.23 19.83 28.60
C SER A 17 -7.98 18.50 28.36
N GLN A 18 -8.30 17.75 29.42
CA GLN A 18 -9.04 16.48 29.31
C GLN A 18 -10.55 16.70 29.09
N LEU A 19 -11.08 17.87 29.50
CA LEU A 19 -12.50 18.22 29.35
C LEU A 19 -12.85 18.70 27.93
N PHE A 20 -11.85 19.07 27.11
CA PHE A 20 -12.03 19.51 25.72
C PHE A 20 -11.64 18.47 24.68
N SER A 21 -11.44 17.21 25.08
CA SER A 21 -11.16 16.12 24.16
C SER A 21 -12.43 15.75 23.37
N THR A 22 -12.53 16.22 22.13
CA THR A 22 -13.55 15.74 21.18
C THR A 22 -13.27 14.28 20.83
N PRO A 23 -14.30 13.42 20.67
CA PRO A 23 -14.10 12.06 20.16
C PRO A 23 -13.43 12.14 18.78
N ALA A 24 -12.32 11.42 18.61
CA ALA A 24 -11.69 11.27 17.31
C ALA A 24 -12.58 10.36 16.44
N PHE A 25 -13.26 10.94 15.45
CA PHE A 25 -13.90 10.16 14.39
C PHE A 25 -12.81 9.67 13.44
N ALA A 26 -12.33 8.45 13.66
CA ALA A 26 -11.55 7.76 12.65
C ALA A 26 -12.49 7.26 11.56
N ALA A 27 -12.25 7.62 10.30
CA ALA A 27 -12.90 6.94 9.20
C ALA A 27 -12.47 5.46 9.26
N GLU A 28 -13.42 4.56 9.50
CA GLU A 28 -13.15 3.13 9.47
C GLU A 28 -12.91 2.68 8.03
N LEU A 29 -11.96 1.76 7.86
CA LEU A 29 -11.73 1.13 6.57
C LEU A 29 -12.80 0.04 6.36
N ASP A 30 -13.92 0.47 5.79
CA ASP A 30 -15.10 -0.37 5.59
C ASP A 30 -14.86 -1.55 4.62
N GLU A 31 -15.80 -2.50 4.60
CA GLU A 31 -15.73 -3.68 3.73
C GLU A 31 -15.77 -3.31 2.24
N ALA A 32 -16.54 -2.27 1.88
CA ALA A 32 -16.65 -1.81 0.50
C ALA A 32 -15.28 -1.35 -0.04
N THR A 33 -14.52 -0.59 0.75
CA THR A 33 -13.17 -0.14 0.39
C THR A 33 -12.19 -1.31 0.36
N ARG A 34 -12.33 -2.30 1.27
CA ARG A 34 -11.48 -3.50 1.32
C ARG A 34 -11.81 -4.58 0.28
N THR A 35 -12.93 -4.45 -0.42
CA THR A 35 -13.30 -5.36 -1.49
C THR A 35 -12.46 -5.07 -2.72
N ILE A 36 -11.71 -6.06 -3.24
CA ILE A 36 -10.85 -5.94 -4.42
C ILE A 36 -11.18 -7.01 -5.46
N LYS A 37 -10.77 -6.79 -6.72
CA LYS A 37 -10.91 -7.77 -7.80
C LYS A 37 -9.97 -8.95 -7.53
N LEU A 38 -10.54 -10.15 -7.45
CA LEU A 38 -9.81 -11.39 -7.22
C LEU A 38 -9.12 -11.86 -8.50
N ASN A 39 -9.86 -11.93 -9.60
CA ASN A 39 -9.43 -12.55 -10.85
C ASN A 39 -10.00 -11.84 -12.10
N GLU A 40 -9.66 -12.34 -13.28
CA GLU A 40 -10.12 -11.79 -14.57
C GLU A 40 -11.60 -12.04 -14.84
N GLN A 41 -12.22 -13.03 -14.20
CA GLN A 41 -13.64 -13.36 -14.35
C GLN A 41 -14.55 -12.33 -13.66
N GLY A 42 -13.98 -11.44 -12.84
CA GLY A 42 -14.70 -10.39 -12.13
C GLY A 42 -15.10 -10.77 -10.71
N ASP A 43 -14.63 -11.92 -10.20
CA ASP A 43 -14.83 -12.27 -8.80
C ASP A 43 -14.13 -11.25 -7.89
N THR A 44 -14.62 -11.14 -6.67
CA THR A 44 -14.08 -10.19 -5.68
C THR A 44 -13.79 -10.87 -4.37
N VAL A 45 -12.86 -10.30 -3.60
CA VAL A 45 -12.54 -10.74 -2.24
C VAL A 45 -12.47 -9.54 -1.31
N VAL A 46 -12.91 -9.72 -0.07
CA VAL A 46 -12.82 -8.71 0.98
C VAL A 46 -11.56 -8.95 1.81
N LEU A 47 -10.61 -8.02 1.78
CA LEU A 47 -9.41 -8.11 2.60
C LEU A 47 -9.76 -7.96 4.09
N SER A 48 -9.24 -8.80 4.96
CA SER A 48 -9.32 -8.58 6.42
C SER A 48 -8.46 -7.39 6.85
N LEU A 49 -8.78 -6.76 7.99
CA LEU A 49 -7.93 -5.68 8.54
C LEU A 49 -6.50 -6.15 8.83
N GLU A 50 -6.34 -7.42 9.20
CA GLU A 50 -5.03 -8.04 9.36
C GLU A 50 -4.27 -8.09 8.02
N GLN A 51 -4.93 -8.52 6.94
CA GLN A 51 -4.34 -8.55 5.59
C GLN A 51 -3.95 -7.14 5.11
N VAL A 52 -4.78 -6.13 5.39
CA VAL A 52 -4.46 -4.72 5.09
C VAL A 52 -3.18 -4.27 5.81
N SER A 53 -3.09 -4.52 7.12
CA SER A 53 -1.93 -4.15 7.93
C SER A 53 -0.67 -4.90 7.51
N ARG A 54 -0.80 -6.21 7.27
CA ARG A 54 0.28 -7.08 6.79
C ARG A 54 0.78 -6.64 5.42
N GLY A 55 -0.14 -6.36 4.49
CA GLY A 55 0.19 -5.94 3.13
C GLY A 55 1.00 -4.66 3.11
N ARG A 56 0.59 -3.64 3.86
CA ARG A 56 1.36 -2.40 4.02
C ARG A 56 2.76 -2.66 4.59
N ARG A 57 2.87 -3.49 5.63
CA ARG A 57 4.16 -3.81 6.26
C ARG A 57 5.11 -4.51 5.28
N GLN A 58 4.62 -5.52 4.56
CA GLN A 58 5.45 -6.29 3.62
C GLN A 58 5.79 -5.48 2.35
N PHE A 59 4.86 -4.68 1.85
CA PHE A 59 5.15 -3.73 0.76
C PHE A 59 6.24 -2.74 1.15
N ASN A 60 6.18 -2.20 2.37
CA ASN A 60 7.23 -1.32 2.88
C ASN A 60 8.58 -2.02 3.00
N TYR A 61 8.59 -3.27 3.45
CA TYR A 61 9.79 -4.07 3.60
C TYR A 61 10.48 -4.38 2.25
N ALA A 62 9.73 -4.85 1.25
CA ALA A 62 10.27 -5.40 0.01
C ALA A 62 10.19 -4.46 -1.21
N CYS A 63 9.16 -3.60 -1.29
CA CYS A 63 8.79 -2.91 -2.53
C CYS A 63 9.02 -1.39 -2.49
N SER A 64 8.81 -0.75 -1.33
CA SER A 64 8.72 0.72 -1.22
C SER A 64 9.96 1.48 -1.64
N ILE A 65 11.14 0.85 -1.64
CA ILE A 65 12.37 1.51 -2.08
C ILE A 65 12.24 2.04 -3.52
N CYS A 66 11.61 1.26 -4.40
CA CYS A 66 11.32 1.62 -5.79
C CYS A 66 9.88 2.10 -5.98
N HIS A 67 8.92 1.56 -5.22
CA HIS A 67 7.49 1.75 -5.45
C HIS A 67 6.75 2.62 -4.42
N ASN A 68 7.47 3.47 -3.67
CA ASN A 68 6.83 4.33 -2.69
C ASN A 68 5.69 5.18 -3.30
N GLY A 69 4.48 5.08 -2.76
CA GLY A 69 3.32 5.82 -3.27
C GLY A 69 2.88 5.36 -4.67
N GLY A 70 3.22 4.15 -5.10
CA GLY A 70 2.71 3.57 -6.35
C GLY A 70 3.45 3.97 -7.64
N ILE A 71 4.53 4.76 -7.55
CA ILE A 71 5.38 5.05 -8.72
C ILE A 71 6.37 3.90 -8.98
N THR A 72 7.25 4.05 -9.97
CA THR A 72 8.44 3.20 -10.14
C THR A 72 9.67 4.08 -10.37
N LYS A 73 10.52 4.25 -9.36
CA LYS A 73 11.66 5.20 -9.44
C LYS A 73 12.66 4.87 -10.55
N THR A 74 12.91 3.59 -10.80
CA THR A 74 13.88 3.12 -11.80
C THR A 74 13.31 3.10 -13.22
N ASN A 75 11.98 3.18 -13.36
CA ASN A 75 11.30 3.29 -14.64
C ASN A 75 9.98 4.09 -14.47
N PRO A 76 10.02 5.43 -14.50
CA PRO A 76 8.84 6.26 -14.24
C PRO A 76 7.72 6.15 -15.27
N THR A 77 7.91 5.39 -16.35
CA THR A 77 6.89 5.20 -17.39
C THR A 77 5.84 4.14 -17.03
N VAL A 78 6.08 3.32 -15.99
CA VAL A 78 5.17 2.27 -15.55
C VAL A 78 4.94 2.40 -14.04
N GLY A 79 3.69 2.60 -13.63
CA GLY A 79 3.29 2.71 -12.22
C GLY A 79 2.52 1.49 -11.70
N LEU A 80 2.08 1.60 -10.45
CA LEU A 80 1.15 0.67 -9.78
C LEU A 80 -0.27 1.25 -9.68
N ASP A 81 -0.55 2.33 -10.41
CA ASP A 81 -1.89 2.88 -10.53
C ASP A 81 -2.82 1.95 -11.33
N PRO A 82 -4.15 2.05 -11.15
CA PRO A 82 -5.09 1.14 -11.80
C PRO A 82 -5.00 1.10 -13.32
N GLU A 83 -4.74 2.24 -13.96
CA GLU A 83 -4.67 2.34 -15.42
C GLU A 83 -3.43 1.61 -15.96
N SER A 84 -2.26 1.85 -15.34
CA SER A 84 -1.03 1.11 -15.63
C SER A 84 -1.22 -0.39 -15.47
N LEU A 85 -1.82 -0.84 -14.36
CA LEU A 85 -2.01 -2.27 -14.08
C LEU A 85 -3.00 -2.93 -15.06
N ALA A 86 -4.09 -2.24 -15.40
CA ALA A 86 -5.09 -2.76 -16.35
C ALA A 86 -4.57 -2.81 -17.79
N GLY A 87 -3.69 -1.87 -18.19
CA GLY A 87 -3.11 -1.82 -19.53
C GLY A 87 -1.95 -2.79 -19.79
N ALA A 88 -1.43 -3.46 -18.75
CA ALA A 88 -0.39 -4.46 -18.90
C ALA A 88 -0.90 -5.71 -19.65
N LEU A 89 0.01 -6.48 -20.24
CA LEU A 89 -0.29 -7.73 -20.93
C LEU A 89 0.49 -8.89 -20.27
N PRO A 90 -0.18 -9.88 -19.66
CA PRO A 90 -1.60 -9.89 -19.31
C PRO A 90 -1.94 -8.79 -18.28
N PRO A 91 -3.23 -8.39 -18.15
CA PRO A 91 -3.67 -7.42 -17.16
C PRO A 91 -3.27 -7.81 -15.74
N ARG A 92 -2.79 -6.83 -14.96
CA ARG A 92 -2.31 -7.01 -13.58
C ARG A 92 -3.17 -6.26 -12.57
N ASP A 93 -4.43 -5.99 -12.91
CA ASP A 93 -5.41 -5.23 -12.11
C ASP A 93 -6.23 -6.09 -11.12
N ASN A 94 -5.77 -7.31 -10.84
CA ASN A 94 -6.44 -8.26 -9.96
C ASN A 94 -5.44 -9.02 -9.07
N LEU A 95 -5.94 -9.60 -7.98
CA LEU A 95 -5.13 -10.21 -6.94
C LEU A 95 -4.27 -11.36 -7.48
N GLU A 96 -4.88 -12.28 -8.23
CA GLU A 96 -4.19 -13.46 -8.77
C GLU A 96 -3.06 -13.07 -9.72
N ALA A 97 -3.30 -12.10 -10.61
CA ALA A 97 -2.31 -11.65 -11.58
C ALA A 97 -1.11 -10.92 -10.94
N LEU A 98 -1.33 -10.19 -9.84
CA LEU A 98 -0.24 -9.59 -9.08
C LEU A 98 0.56 -10.62 -8.28
N VAL A 99 -0.10 -11.62 -7.69
CA VAL A 99 0.58 -12.73 -7.03
C VAL A 99 1.45 -13.50 -8.03
N ASP A 100 0.94 -13.75 -9.24
CA ASP A 100 1.72 -14.32 -10.34
C ASP A 100 2.93 -13.43 -10.70
N TYR A 101 2.74 -12.13 -10.83
CA TYR A 101 3.84 -11.20 -11.13
C TYR A 101 4.93 -11.22 -10.04
N LEU A 102 4.56 -11.32 -8.76
CA LEU A 102 5.52 -11.46 -7.66
C LEU A 102 6.25 -12.82 -7.67
N LYS A 103 5.69 -13.84 -8.31
CA LYS A 103 6.35 -15.14 -8.51
C LYS A 103 7.28 -15.12 -9.72
N ASN A 104 6.81 -14.58 -10.85
CA ASN A 104 7.53 -14.57 -12.12
C ASN A 104 7.23 -13.29 -12.94
N PRO A 105 7.97 -12.19 -12.72
CA PRO A 105 7.67 -10.90 -13.32
C PRO A 105 8.04 -10.89 -14.81
N THR A 106 7.25 -10.17 -15.59
CA THR A 106 7.43 -10.00 -17.04
C THR A 106 7.44 -8.51 -17.40
N THR A 107 7.89 -8.19 -18.62
CA THR A 107 7.73 -6.86 -19.21
C THR A 107 6.26 -6.48 -19.35
N TYR A 108 5.99 -5.19 -19.58
CA TYR A 108 4.63 -4.65 -19.68
C TYR A 108 3.80 -5.30 -20.81
N ASP A 109 4.47 -5.79 -21.86
CA ASP A 109 3.88 -6.54 -22.96
C ASP A 109 3.83 -8.07 -22.73
N GLY A 110 4.35 -8.55 -21.60
CA GLY A 110 4.34 -9.96 -21.20
C GLY A 110 5.35 -10.85 -21.93
N LEU A 111 6.13 -10.30 -22.87
CA LEU A 111 6.95 -11.09 -23.78
C LEU A 111 8.27 -11.57 -23.15
N THR A 112 8.79 -10.82 -22.19
CA THR A 112 10.11 -11.08 -21.60
C THR A 112 9.99 -11.24 -20.10
N GLU A 113 10.52 -12.35 -19.57
CA GLU A 113 10.70 -12.52 -18.14
C GLU A 113 11.82 -11.61 -17.62
N ILE A 114 11.59 -10.93 -16.51
CA ILE A 114 12.53 -9.97 -15.91
C ILE A 114 12.93 -10.33 -14.48
N SER A 115 12.84 -11.61 -14.09
CA SER A 115 13.19 -12.07 -12.73
C SER A 115 14.62 -11.71 -12.32
N GLN A 116 15.55 -11.60 -13.27
CA GLN A 116 16.94 -11.16 -13.02
C GLN A 116 17.07 -9.65 -12.72
N LEU A 117 16.07 -8.85 -13.07
CA LEU A 117 16.08 -7.39 -12.95
C LEU A 117 14.99 -6.87 -11.99
N HIS A 118 14.06 -7.72 -11.57
CA HIS A 118 12.97 -7.39 -10.66
C HIS A 118 12.84 -8.44 -9.55
N PRO A 119 12.67 -8.03 -8.27
CA PRO A 119 12.44 -8.97 -7.17
C PRO A 119 11.24 -9.89 -7.43
N SER A 120 11.46 -11.19 -7.24
CA SER A 120 10.41 -12.22 -7.37
C SER A 120 10.75 -13.47 -6.55
N MET A 121 9.78 -14.38 -6.38
CA MET A 121 10.06 -15.68 -5.76
C MET A 121 11.08 -16.50 -6.58
N LYS A 122 11.00 -16.41 -7.91
CA LYS A 122 11.90 -17.12 -8.83
C LYS A 122 13.36 -16.66 -8.72
N SER A 123 13.58 -15.38 -8.39
CA SER A 123 14.90 -14.76 -8.21
C SER A 123 15.25 -14.46 -6.75
N SER A 124 14.67 -15.22 -5.81
CA SER A 124 14.91 -15.04 -4.38
C SER A 124 16.37 -15.33 -3.97
N ASP A 125 17.15 -16.01 -4.81
CA ASP A 125 18.58 -16.20 -4.66
C ASP A 125 19.37 -14.88 -4.78
N ILE A 126 19.01 -14.00 -5.72
CA ILE A 126 19.64 -12.68 -5.92
C ILE A 126 18.90 -11.51 -5.24
N TYR A 127 17.65 -11.72 -4.83
CA TYR A 127 16.87 -10.77 -4.03
C TYR A 127 16.53 -11.33 -2.64
N PRO A 128 17.45 -11.22 -1.65
CA PRO A 128 17.31 -11.89 -0.35
C PRO A 128 16.03 -11.58 0.43
N LYS A 129 15.46 -10.38 0.25
CA LYS A 129 14.19 -9.99 0.89
C LYS A 129 13.00 -10.85 0.46
N MET A 130 13.05 -11.45 -0.72
CA MET A 130 11.97 -12.32 -1.22
C MET A 130 11.98 -13.69 -0.52
N ARG A 131 13.11 -14.14 0.02
CA ARG A 131 13.26 -15.47 0.63
C ARG A 131 12.36 -15.71 1.84
N SER A 132 12.04 -14.65 2.58
CA SER A 132 11.22 -14.72 3.80
C SER A 132 9.74 -14.50 3.54
N LEU A 133 9.33 -14.17 2.31
CA LEU A 133 7.93 -13.91 2.00
C LEU A 133 7.19 -15.23 1.76
N THR A 134 6.06 -15.39 2.43
CA THR A 134 5.16 -16.53 2.22
C THR A 134 4.11 -16.21 1.16
N GLU A 135 3.35 -17.21 0.72
CA GLU A 135 2.20 -17.02 -0.17
C GLU A 135 1.20 -16.00 0.40
N GLU A 136 0.95 -16.04 1.71
CA GLU A 136 0.09 -15.07 2.40
C GLU A 136 0.66 -13.65 2.32
N ASP A 137 1.98 -13.49 2.38
CA ASP A 137 2.61 -12.18 2.23
C ASP A 137 2.49 -11.67 0.79
N LEU A 138 2.60 -12.53 -0.24
CA LEU A 138 2.38 -12.14 -1.64
C LEU A 138 0.94 -11.67 -1.87
N VAL A 139 -0.04 -12.40 -1.33
CA VAL A 139 -1.46 -12.03 -1.35
C VAL A 139 -1.66 -10.69 -0.63
N ALA A 140 -1.07 -10.51 0.54
CA ALA A 140 -1.22 -9.27 1.30
C ALA A 140 -0.57 -8.06 0.59
N ILE A 141 0.62 -8.23 0.01
CA ILE A 141 1.29 -7.18 -0.80
C ILE A 141 0.41 -6.80 -2.00
N SER A 142 -0.09 -7.80 -2.73
CA SER A 142 -0.94 -7.60 -3.91
C SER A 142 -2.25 -6.90 -3.53
N GLY A 143 -2.87 -7.31 -2.42
CA GLY A 143 -4.04 -6.63 -1.85
C GLY A 143 -3.75 -5.19 -1.45
N HIS A 144 -2.57 -4.90 -0.88
CA HIS A 144 -2.16 -3.53 -0.57
C HIS A 144 -2.10 -2.66 -1.83
N ILE A 145 -1.48 -3.15 -2.91
CA ILE A 145 -1.37 -2.43 -4.18
C ILE A 145 -2.76 -2.07 -4.73
N LEU A 146 -3.70 -3.02 -4.74
CA LEU A 146 -5.06 -2.80 -5.26
C LEU A 146 -5.94 -1.94 -4.35
N LEU A 147 -5.65 -1.93 -3.04
CA LEU A 147 -6.39 -1.14 -2.06
C LEU A 147 -5.97 0.34 -2.05
N GLN A 148 -4.68 0.64 -2.22
CA GLN A 148 -4.17 2.02 -2.07
C GLN A 148 -4.87 3.06 -2.96
N PRO A 149 -5.16 2.80 -4.26
CA PRO A 149 -5.92 3.73 -5.08
C PRO A 149 -7.30 4.09 -4.50
N LYS A 150 -7.92 3.19 -3.72
CA LYS A 150 -9.23 3.45 -3.09
C LYS A 150 -9.12 4.30 -1.83
N VAL A 151 -7.95 4.33 -1.19
CA VAL A 151 -7.72 5.03 0.08
C VAL A 151 -7.15 6.42 -0.15
N ILE A 152 -6.16 6.55 -1.04
CA ILE A 152 -5.46 7.82 -1.29
C ILE A 152 -5.68 8.37 -2.70
N GLY A 153 -6.53 7.70 -3.50
CA GLY A 153 -6.95 8.19 -4.81
C GLY A 153 -5.76 8.49 -5.74
N PRO A 154 -5.74 9.65 -6.40
CA PRO A 154 -4.71 10.02 -7.37
C PRO A 154 -3.31 10.23 -6.76
N LEU A 155 -3.17 10.23 -5.43
CA LEU A 155 -1.85 10.23 -4.80
C LEU A 155 -1.09 8.93 -5.10
N TRP A 156 -1.79 7.81 -5.29
CA TRP A 156 -1.17 6.54 -5.67
C TRP A 156 -0.82 6.52 -7.16
N GLY A 157 0.47 6.46 -7.48
CA GLY A 157 1.01 6.53 -8.85
C GLY A 157 1.24 7.95 -9.36
N GLY A 158 0.64 8.98 -8.75
CA GLY A 158 0.76 10.38 -9.22
C GLY A 158 2.12 11.06 -8.98
N GLY A 159 2.96 10.48 -8.11
CA GLY A 159 4.28 11.00 -7.80
C GLY A 159 4.25 12.44 -7.28
N LYS A 160 5.34 13.20 -7.49
CA LYS A 160 5.48 14.56 -6.92
C LYS A 160 4.38 15.55 -7.35
N SER A 161 3.75 15.32 -8.51
CA SER A 161 2.76 16.23 -9.08
C SER A 161 1.50 16.33 -8.20
N THR A 162 1.11 15.23 -7.55
CA THR A 162 -0.10 15.16 -6.74
C THR A 162 0.14 15.54 -5.27
N TYR A 163 1.37 15.43 -4.77
CA TYR A 163 1.73 15.96 -3.44
C TYR A 163 1.96 17.47 -3.40
N SER A 164 2.25 18.09 -4.55
CA SER A 164 2.56 19.53 -4.64
C SER A 164 1.34 20.39 -5.01
N ALA A 165 0.22 19.76 -5.39
CA ALA A 165 -1.03 20.45 -5.64
C ALA A 165 -1.85 20.50 -4.34
N PRO A 166 -2.21 21.68 -3.81
CA PRO A 166 -3.15 21.77 -2.71
C PRO A 166 -4.49 21.16 -3.17
N GLY A 167 -5.09 20.35 -2.30
CA GLY A 167 -6.26 19.53 -2.60
C GLY A 167 -7.30 20.25 -3.44
N ALA A 168 -7.65 19.63 -4.58
CA ALA A 168 -8.90 19.87 -5.26
C ALA A 168 -10.06 19.28 -4.44
#